data_AF-A0A1H2GZV5-F1
#
_entry.id   AF-A0A1H2GZV5-F1
#
_cell.length_a   1.000
_cell.length_b   1.000
_cell.length_c   1.000
_cell.angle_alpha   90.00
_cell.angle_beta   90.00
_cell.angle_gamma   90.00
#
_symmetry.space_group_name_H-M   'P 1'
#
loop_
_entity.id
_entity.type
_entity.pdbx_description
1 polymer ?
#
loop_
_entity_poly.entity_id
_entity_poly.type
_entity_poly.pdbx_seq_one_letter_code
_entity_poly.pdbx_strand_id
1 'polypeptide(L)'
;MFETGLVHFRRYVAVHGTSYIRQHEVFDGFPLGQWVTNRRTDYRVGRLSAERIALFENEFPDWQWRKQDAAFAVAFETGLAHLRRYVAAHGTSNARRRDTIDGFPIGTWVASRRADYRKGRLTAERIRRLETEFPDWQWTVRGRS
;
A
#
# COMPACT_ATOMS: atom_id res chain seq x y z
N MET A 1 5.95 9.58 -15.52
CA MET A 1 7.24 9.54 -14.79
C MET A 1 7.61 8.17 -14.19
N PHE A 2 6.70 7.19 -14.08
CA PHE A 2 7.09 5.83 -13.62
C PHE A 2 7.96 5.13 -14.66
N GLU A 3 7.48 5.04 -15.91
CA GLU A 3 8.17 4.39 -17.03
C GLU A 3 9.56 4.98 -17.28
N THR A 4 9.67 6.31 -17.34
CA THR A 4 10.97 6.98 -17.51
C THR A 4 11.97 6.59 -16.43
N GLY A 5 11.58 6.65 -15.16
CA GLY A 5 12.49 6.27 -14.08
C GLY A 5 12.80 4.76 -14.08
N LEU A 6 11.86 3.92 -14.52
CA LEU A 6 12.10 2.49 -14.70
C LEU A 6 13.13 2.21 -15.80
N VAL A 7 13.12 2.97 -16.91
CA VAL A 7 14.15 2.89 -17.95
C VAL A 7 15.52 3.23 -17.39
N HIS A 8 15.66 4.33 -16.65
CA HIS A 8 16.93 4.69 -16.00
C HIS A 8 17.37 3.63 -14.98
N PHE A 9 16.42 3.08 -14.22
CA PHE A 9 16.71 2.03 -13.24
C PHE A 9 17.21 0.74 -13.90
N ARG A 10 16.56 0.27 -14.97
CA ARG A 10 17.01 -0.91 -15.74
C ARG A 10 18.42 -0.70 -16.30
N ARG A 11 18.72 0.48 -16.84
CA ARG A 11 20.06 0.80 -17.34
C ARG A 11 21.10 0.81 -16.22
N TYR A 12 20.78 1.41 -15.07
CA TYR A 12 21.66 1.38 -13.91
C TYR A 12 22.00 -0.06 -13.50
N VAL A 13 20.99 -0.92 -13.35
CA VAL A 13 21.21 -2.34 -12.98
C VAL A 13 22.04 -3.07 -14.03
N ALA A 14 21.81 -2.81 -15.32
CA ALA A 14 22.59 -3.41 -16.40
C ALA A 14 24.08 -2.98 -16.38
N VAL A 15 24.37 -1.72 -16.01
CA VAL A 15 25.74 -1.19 -15.94
C VAL A 15 26.46 -1.60 -14.66
N HIS A 16 25.77 -1.56 -13.52
CA HIS A 16 26.39 -1.77 -12.21
C HIS A 16 26.23 -3.19 -11.66
N GLY A 17 25.35 -4.01 -12.26
CA GLY A 17 25.04 -5.36 -11.78
C GLY A 17 24.28 -5.39 -10.46
N THR A 18 23.72 -4.26 -10.00
CA THR A 18 22.98 -4.18 -8.75
C THR A 18 21.84 -3.17 -8.79
N SER A 19 20.77 -3.47 -8.05
CA SER A 19 19.64 -2.57 -7.79
C SER A 19 19.81 -1.72 -6.52
N TYR A 20 20.97 -1.80 -5.85
CA TYR A 20 21.30 -0.93 -4.73
C TYR A 20 21.63 0.48 -5.22
N ILE A 21 20.80 1.45 -4.84
CA ILE A 21 20.94 2.85 -5.24
C ILE A 21 21.09 3.75 -4.02
N ARG A 22 22.10 4.62 -4.05
CA ARG A 22 22.32 5.65 -3.03
C ARG A 22 21.22 6.72 -3.12
N GLN A 23 20.85 7.30 -1.98
CA GLN A 23 19.72 8.24 -1.91
C GLN A 23 19.82 9.43 -2.88
N HIS A 24 21.04 9.94 -3.12
CA HIS A 24 21.30 11.08 -4.00
C HIS A 24 21.94 10.69 -5.34
N GLU A 25 21.85 9.41 -5.72
CA GLU A 25 22.41 8.94 -6.99
C GLU A 25 21.73 9.63 -8.16
N VAL A 26 22.54 10.23 -9.05
CA VAL A 26 22.13 10.74 -10.35
C VAL A 26 22.76 9.87 -11.41
N PHE A 27 21.94 9.26 -12.27
CA PHE A 27 22.39 8.38 -13.34
C PHE A 27 21.78 8.83 -14.66
N ASP A 28 22.59 9.02 -15.70
CA ASP A 28 22.18 9.60 -16.99
C ASP A 28 21.40 10.93 -16.83
N GLY A 29 21.84 11.79 -15.90
CA GLY A 29 21.17 13.06 -15.61
C GLY A 29 19.81 12.94 -14.90
N PHE A 30 19.38 11.73 -14.56
CA PHE A 30 18.13 11.47 -13.85
C PHE A 30 18.37 11.25 -12.35
N PRO A 31 17.59 11.89 -11.45
CA PRO A 31 17.75 11.76 -10.00
C PRO A 31 17.20 10.41 -9.50
N LEU A 32 17.92 9.34 -9.84
CA LEU A 32 17.49 7.95 -9.67
C LEU A 32 17.34 7.54 -8.21
N GLY A 33 18.23 8.02 -7.33
CA GLY A 33 18.15 7.78 -5.89
C GLY A 33 16.88 8.35 -5.25
N GLN A 34 16.49 9.56 -5.66
CA GLN A 34 15.25 10.19 -5.22
C GLN A 34 14.04 9.43 -5.78
N TRP A 35 14.09 9.00 -7.05
CA TRP A 35 13.02 8.23 -7.66
C TRP A 35 12.79 6.88 -6.95
N VAL A 36 13.85 6.13 -6.66
CA VAL A 36 13.80 4.88 -5.89
C VAL A 36 13.22 5.12 -4.48
N THR A 37 13.66 6.19 -3.81
CA THR A 37 13.14 6.57 -2.49
C THR A 37 11.64 6.84 -2.51
N ASN A 38 11.16 7.51 -3.57
CA ASN A 38 9.74 7.75 -3.78
C ASN A 38 8.98 6.44 -4.03
N ARG A 39 9.54 5.50 -4.82
CA ARG A 39 8.91 4.16 -5.03
C ARG A 39 8.80 3.36 -3.75
N ARG A 40 9.83 3.36 -2.90
CA ARG A 40 9.79 2.71 -1.58
C ARG A 40 8.72 3.35 -0.68
N THR A 41 8.60 4.68 -0.72
CA THR A 41 7.54 5.40 0.00
C THR A 41 6.16 5.03 -0.53
N ASP A 42 5.97 5.02 -1.85
CA ASP A 42 4.71 4.65 -2.49
C ASP A 42 4.32 3.21 -2.15
N TYR A 43 5.27 2.28 -2.15
CA TYR A 43 5.05 0.90 -1.71
C TYR A 43 4.60 0.82 -0.25
N ARG A 44 5.35 1.46 0.67
CA ARG A 44 5.02 1.51 2.11
C ARG A 44 3.60 2.01 2.38
N VAL A 45 3.17 3.05 1.66
CA VAL A 45 1.85 3.65 1.86
C VAL A 45 0.76 3.04 0.98
N GLY A 46 1.08 2.04 0.16
CA GLY A 46 0.13 1.35 -0.72
C GLY A 46 -0.34 2.16 -1.94
N ARG A 47 0.50 3.08 -2.45
CA ARG A 47 0.30 3.81 -3.72
C ARG A 47 0.83 3.06 -4.94
N LEU A 48 1.72 2.09 -4.73
CA LEU A 48 2.25 1.27 -5.80
C LEU A 48 1.23 0.16 -6.13
N SER A 49 0.84 0.03 -7.40
CA SER A 49 -0.10 -1.02 -7.82
C SER A 49 0.55 -2.40 -7.74
N ALA A 50 -0.26 -3.46 -7.66
CA ALA A 50 0.23 -4.83 -7.59
C ALA A 50 1.14 -5.18 -8.79
N GLU A 51 0.78 -4.72 -9.99
CA GLU A 51 1.56 -4.95 -11.21
C GLU A 51 2.94 -4.29 -11.12
N ARG A 52 3.01 -3.08 -10.56
CA ARG A 52 4.28 -2.36 -10.38
C ARG A 52 5.14 -2.99 -9.30
N ILE A 53 4.55 -3.51 -8.23
CA ILE A 53 5.26 -4.26 -7.19
C ILE A 53 5.88 -5.52 -7.79
N ALA A 54 5.05 -6.32 -8.47
CA ALA A 54 5.48 -7.55 -9.14
C ALA A 54 6.58 -7.28 -10.18
N LEU A 55 6.51 -6.15 -10.89
CA LEU A 55 7.56 -5.75 -11.83
C LEU A 55 8.92 -5.62 -11.13
N PHE A 56 9.00 -4.92 -10.00
CA PHE A 56 10.27 -4.79 -9.28
C PHE A 56 10.78 -6.13 -8.75
N GLU A 57 9.88 -6.95 -8.19
CA GLU A 57 10.23 -8.25 -7.58
C GLU A 57 10.67 -9.28 -8.63
N ASN A 58 10.08 -9.24 -9.83
CA ASN A 58 10.38 -10.19 -10.90
C ASN A 58 11.58 -9.77 -11.76
N GLU A 59 11.76 -8.48 -12.02
CA GLU A 59 12.82 -8.01 -12.93
C GLU A 59 14.17 -7.80 -12.25
N PHE A 60 14.21 -7.60 -10.92
CA PHE A 60 15.43 -7.25 -10.18
C PHE A 60 15.64 -8.23 -9.02
N PRO A 61 16.40 -9.33 -9.21
CA PRO A 61 16.54 -10.39 -8.20
C PRO A 61 17.14 -9.95 -6.86
N ASP A 62 17.97 -8.91 -6.86
CA ASP A 62 18.59 -8.33 -5.65
C ASP A 62 17.74 -7.21 -5.02
N TRP A 63 16.59 -6.89 -5.61
CA TRP A 63 15.70 -5.84 -5.10
C TRP A 63 15.02 -6.28 -3.81
N GLN A 64 15.07 -5.39 -2.82
CA GLN A 64 14.36 -5.57 -1.55
C GLN A 64 13.64 -4.29 -1.15
N TRP A 65 12.33 -4.41 -0.95
CA TRP A 65 11.58 -3.44 -0.15
C TRP A 65 12.09 -3.46 1.29
N ARG A 66 12.06 -2.33 2.00
CA ARG A 66 12.44 -2.34 3.42
C ARG A 66 11.42 -3.22 4.17
N LYS A 67 11.86 -4.09 5.07
CA LYS A 67 10.99 -5.04 5.81
C LYS A 67 9.76 -4.38 6.45
N GLN A 68 9.92 -3.15 6.96
CA GLN A 68 8.83 -2.36 7.54
C GLN A 68 7.80 -1.94 6.49
N ASP A 69 8.23 -1.60 5.27
CA ASP A 69 7.37 -1.17 4.18
C ASP A 69 6.50 -2.33 3.66
N ALA A 70 7.09 -3.52 3.56
CA ALA A 70 6.38 -4.74 3.18
C ALA A 70 5.32 -5.12 4.22
N ALA A 71 5.65 -4.99 5.51
CA ALA A 71 4.70 -5.24 6.59
C ALA A 71 3.47 -4.31 6.52
N PHE A 72 3.65 -3.03 6.15
CA PHE A 72 2.52 -2.10 5.97
C PHE A 72 1.64 -2.40 4.76
N ALA A 73 2.22 -2.87 3.66
CA ALA A 73 1.46 -3.30 2.48
C ALA A 73 0.63 -4.56 2.81
N VAL A 74 1.28 -5.58 3.40
CA VAL A 74 0.63 -6.84 3.81
C VAL A 74 -0.48 -6.59 4.84
N ALA A 75 -0.29 -5.66 5.79
CA ALA A 75 -1.30 -5.37 6.81
C ALA A 75 -2.60 -4.78 6.24
N PHE A 76 -2.52 -4.03 5.13
CA PHE A 76 -3.73 -3.52 4.47
C PHE A 76 -4.49 -4.65 3.76
N GLU A 77 -3.80 -5.48 2.98
CA GLU A 77 -4.41 -6.63 2.30
C GLU A 77 -4.98 -7.65 3.30
N THR A 78 -4.27 -7.91 4.39
CA THR A 78 -4.72 -8.80 5.47
C THR A 78 -6.02 -8.27 6.07
N GLY A 79 -6.08 -6.98 6.40
CA GLY A 79 -7.29 -6.38 6.94
C GLY A 79 -8.45 -6.34 5.95
N LEU A 80 -8.18 -6.14 4.65
CA LEU A 80 -9.22 -6.28 3.61
C LEU A 80 -9.76 -7.71 3.54
N ALA A 81 -8.89 -8.72 3.58
CA ALA A 81 -9.32 -10.12 3.59
C ALA A 81 -10.20 -10.43 4.81
N HIS A 82 -9.85 -9.93 6.01
CA HIS A 82 -10.70 -10.06 7.18
C HIS A 82 -12.01 -9.26 7.08
N LEU A 83 -11.99 -8.07 6.46
CA LEU A 83 -13.22 -7.31 6.25
C LEU A 83 -14.17 -8.03 5.29
N ARG A 84 -13.67 -8.66 4.23
CA ARG A 84 -14.48 -9.52 3.35
C ARG A 84 -15.14 -10.67 4.12
N ARG A 85 -14.39 -11.35 4.99
CA ARG A 85 -14.94 -12.41 5.86
C ARG A 85 -15.98 -11.87 6.83
N TYR A 86 -15.72 -10.71 7.44
CA TYR A 86 -16.65 -10.06 8.36
C TYR A 86 -17.96 -9.69 7.65
N VAL A 87 -17.89 -9.11 6.45
CA VAL A 87 -19.08 -8.79 5.63
C VAL A 87 -19.84 -10.06 5.25
N ALA A 88 -19.15 -11.13 4.87
CA ALA A 88 -19.80 -12.41 4.59
C ALA A 88 -20.53 -13.00 5.82
N ALA A 89 -19.98 -12.83 7.02
CA ALA A 89 -20.56 -13.35 8.26
C ALA A 89 -21.67 -12.46 8.86
N HIS A 90 -21.55 -11.14 8.73
CA HIS A 90 -22.42 -10.17 9.42
C HIS A 90 -23.28 -9.30 8.48
N GLY A 91 -23.07 -9.39 7.17
CA GLY A 91 -23.80 -8.63 6.16
C GLY A 91 -23.46 -7.13 6.11
N THR A 92 -22.41 -6.68 6.81
CA THR A 92 -22.03 -5.26 6.85
C THR A 92 -20.53 -5.06 7.01
N SER A 93 -20.00 -4.00 6.40
CA SER A 93 -18.60 -3.56 6.60
C SER A 93 -18.44 -2.64 7.81
N ASN A 94 -19.54 -2.30 8.48
CA ASN A 94 -19.57 -1.41 9.64
C ASN A 94 -19.28 -2.15 10.96
N ALA A 95 -18.10 -2.78 11.05
CA ALA A 95 -17.63 -3.40 12.29
C ALA A 95 -17.59 -2.38 13.45
N ARG A 96 -18.13 -2.77 14.61
CA ARG A 96 -18.04 -2.02 15.86
C ARG A 96 -16.62 -2.12 16.41
N ARG A 97 -16.22 -1.15 17.22
CA ARG A 97 -14.82 -1.00 17.66
C ARG A 97 -14.21 -2.24 18.33
N ARG A 98 -15.01 -3.05 19.03
CA ARG A 98 -14.56 -4.25 19.75
C ARG A 98 -14.73 -5.55 18.94
N ASP A 99 -15.25 -5.48 17.72
CA ASP A 99 -15.54 -6.67 16.94
C ASP A 99 -14.24 -7.33 16.48
N THR A 100 -14.27 -8.66 16.48
CA THR A 100 -13.20 -9.53 16.03
C THR A 100 -13.73 -10.55 15.04
N ILE A 101 -12.93 -10.92 14.04
CA ILE A 101 -13.22 -12.01 13.11
C ILE A 101 -11.97 -12.88 12.99
N ASP A 102 -12.08 -14.18 13.21
CA ASP A 102 -10.94 -15.11 13.19
C ASP A 102 -9.76 -14.66 14.08
N GLY A 103 -10.06 -14.09 15.25
CA GLY A 103 -9.06 -13.53 16.16
C GLY A 103 -8.42 -12.20 15.70
N PHE A 104 -8.76 -11.70 14.52
CA PHE A 104 -8.31 -10.41 14.01
C PHE A 104 -9.20 -9.27 14.55
N PRO A 105 -8.64 -8.18 15.11
CA PRO A 105 -9.39 -7.06 15.67
C PRO A 105 -9.95 -6.12 14.57
N ILE A 106 -10.92 -6.62 13.81
CA ILE A 106 -11.48 -5.94 12.63
C ILE A 106 -12.10 -4.59 12.98
N GLY A 107 -12.75 -4.47 14.14
CA GLY A 107 -13.30 -3.21 14.63
C GLY A 107 -12.24 -2.11 14.80
N THR A 108 -11.06 -2.49 15.28
CA THR A 108 -9.93 -1.57 15.44
C THR A 108 -9.35 -1.22 14.08
N TRP A 109 -9.19 -2.19 13.19
CA TRP A 109 -8.67 -1.94 11.84
C TRP A 109 -9.57 -0.97 11.04
N VAL A 110 -10.90 -1.18 11.04
CA VAL A 110 -11.87 -0.27 10.41
C VAL A 110 -11.80 1.14 11.01
N ALA A 111 -11.73 1.25 12.34
CA ALA A 111 -11.58 2.54 13.01
C ALA A 111 -10.28 3.27 12.61
N SER A 112 -9.17 2.54 12.50
CA SER A 112 -7.89 3.09 12.02
C SER A 112 -8.00 3.59 10.58
N ARG A 113 -8.66 2.87 9.66
CA ARG A 113 -8.88 3.33 8.28
C ARG A 113 -9.69 4.63 8.24
N ARG A 114 -10.76 4.74 9.03
CA ARG A 114 -11.54 5.98 9.16
C ARG A 114 -10.71 7.15 9.74
N ALA A 115 -9.83 6.87 10.69
CA ALA A 115 -8.93 7.89 11.24
C ALA A 115 -7.87 8.33 10.23
N ASP A 116 -7.30 7.39 9.48
CA ASP A 116 -6.31 7.67 8.44
C ASP A 116 -6.92 8.47 7.29
N TYR A 117 -8.18 8.17 6.90
CA TYR A 117 -8.94 8.95 5.92
C TYR A 117 -9.07 10.41 6.34
N ARG A 118 -9.55 10.67 7.56
CA ARG A 118 -9.72 12.03 8.10
C ARG A 118 -8.41 12.80 8.20
N LYS A 119 -7.30 12.11 8.38
CA LYS A 119 -5.95 12.71 8.45
C LYS A 119 -5.29 12.85 7.08
N GLY A 120 -5.96 12.51 5.98
CA GLY A 120 -5.38 12.52 4.63
C GLY A 120 -4.24 11.50 4.43
N ARG A 121 -4.19 10.46 5.27
CA ARG A 121 -3.13 9.43 5.26
C ARG A 121 -3.49 8.22 4.40
N LEU A 122 -4.77 8.05 4.07
CA LEU A 122 -5.17 7.07 3.06
C LEU A 122 -4.96 7.62 1.65
N THR A 123 -4.46 6.75 0.80
CA THR A 123 -4.27 7.01 -0.62
C THR A 123 -5.60 6.92 -1.36
N ALA A 124 -5.73 7.63 -2.49
CA ALA A 124 -6.90 7.51 -3.36
C ALA A 124 -7.22 6.06 -3.76
N GLU A 125 -6.21 5.23 -4.04
CA GLU A 125 -6.44 3.83 -4.42
C GLU A 125 -7.02 2.98 -3.28
N ARG A 126 -6.44 3.08 -2.07
CA ARG A 126 -7.00 2.42 -0.87
C ARG A 126 -8.42 2.91 -0.53
N ILE A 127 -8.71 4.19 -0.75
CA ILE A 127 -10.05 4.75 -0.58
C ILE A 127 -11.00 4.11 -1.59
N ARG A 128 -10.65 4.16 -2.88
CA ARG A 128 -11.41 3.59 -3.99
C ARG A 128 -11.69 2.10 -3.77
N ARG A 129 -10.70 1.32 -3.34
CA ARG A 129 -10.90 -0.12 -3.04
C ARG A 129 -11.90 -0.34 -1.91
N LEU A 130 -11.81 0.40 -0.81
CA LEU A 130 -12.77 0.27 0.28
C LEU A 130 -14.20 0.64 -0.15
N GLU A 131 -14.36 1.71 -0.93
CA GLU A 131 -15.67 2.14 -1.43
C GLU A 131 -16.24 1.20 -2.50
N THR A 132 -15.38 0.62 -3.35
CA THR A 132 -15.81 -0.28 -4.43
C THR A 132 -16.10 -1.69 -3.93
N GLU A 133 -15.26 -2.23 -3.04
CA GLU A 133 -15.42 -3.59 -2.51
C GLU A 133 -16.54 -3.69 -1.46
N PHE A 134 -16.88 -2.59 -0.77
CA PHE A 134 -17.85 -2.58 0.32
C PHE A 134 -18.89 -1.45 0.13
N PRO A 135 -20.04 -1.74 -0.52
CA PRO A 135 -21.04 -0.72 -0.85
C PRO A 135 -21.66 0.00 0.35
N ASP A 136 -21.67 -0.62 1.53
CA ASP A 136 -22.17 -0.04 2.78
C ASP A 136 -21.09 0.69 3.60
N TRP A 137 -19.89 0.87 3.04
CA TRP A 137 -18.76 1.50 3.71
C TRP A 137 -19.04 2.97 4.01
N GLN A 138 -18.80 3.34 5.28
CA GLN A 138 -18.93 4.72 5.74
C GLN A 138 -17.64 5.21 6.38
N TRP A 139 -17.12 6.34 5.88
CA TRP A 139 -15.96 7.02 6.45
C TRP A 139 -16.28 7.75 7.76
N THR A 140 -17.52 8.21 7.89
CA THR A 140 -18.05 8.86 9.08
C THR A 140 -19.16 7.98 9.64
N VAL A 141 -18.96 7.47 10.86
CA VAL A 141 -20.08 6.92 11.63
C VAL A 141 -20.92 8.13 12.01
N ARG A 142 -22.01 8.39 11.28
CA ARG A 142 -22.99 9.38 11.75
C ARG A 142 -23.44 8.87 13.11
N GLY A 143 -23.12 9.62 14.16
CA GLY A 143 -23.68 9.35 15.49
C GLY A 143 -25.19 9.32 15.34
N ARG A 144 -25.82 8.23 15.78
CA ARG A 144 -27.26 8.26 16.01
C ARG A 144 -27.49 9.35 17.06
N SER A 145 -28.08 10.46 16.64
CA SER A 145 -28.91 11.31 17.49
C SER A 145 -30.06 10.49 18.05
#